data_AF-A0A845TW31-F1
#
_entry.id   AF-A0A845TW31-F1
#
_cell.length_a   1.000
_cell.length_b   1.000
_cell.length_c   1.000
_cell.angle_alpha   90.00
_cell.angle_beta   90.00
_cell.angle_gamma   90.00
#
_symmetry.space_group_name_H-M   'P 1'
#
loop_
_entity.id
_entity.type
_entity.pdbx_description
1 polymer ?
#
loop_
_entity_poly.entity_id
_entity_poly.type
_entity_poly.pdbx_seq_one_letter_code
_entity_poly.pdbx_strand_id
1 'polypeptide(L)'
;MIYLISFIAVLLIVPLFRLITLIGKRRNRRTAAEVAESIEKHIEGTEDPYDWDDFTTRPISDDYLDAVRLRCCDLGGGPPFSQSSINQLREIISELRQFRESKGITPKSDAQSQ
;
A
#
# COMPACT_ATOMS: atom_id res chain seq x y z
N MET A 1 -36.08 1.95 -16.41
CA MET A 1 -35.48 3.25 -16.05
C MET A 1 -34.43 3.14 -14.95
N ILE A 2 -34.70 2.48 -13.81
CA ILE A 2 -33.72 2.32 -12.71
C ILE A 2 -32.39 1.70 -13.19
N TYR A 3 -32.43 0.59 -13.93
CA TYR A 3 -31.21 -0.06 -14.46
C TYR A 3 -30.43 0.80 -15.47
N LEU A 4 -31.10 1.66 -16.24
CA LEU A 4 -30.47 2.57 -17.19
C LEU A 4 -29.72 3.68 -16.43
N ILE A 5 -30.33 4.22 -15.38
CA ILE A 5 -29.71 5.21 -14.48
C ILE A 5 -28.51 4.57 -13.76
N SER A 6 -28.64 3.35 -13.24
CA SER A 6 -27.54 2.61 -12.60
C SER A 6 -26.38 2.36 -13.57
N PHE A 7 -26.67 1.96 -14.82
CA PHE A 7 -25.64 1.71 -15.83
C PHE A 7 -24.88 2.98 -16.21
N ILE A 8 -25.59 4.10 -16.42
CA ILE A 8 -24.98 5.41 -16.68
C ILE A 8 -24.15 5.87 -15.47
N ALA A 9 -24.66 5.69 -14.26
CA ALA A 9 -23.93 6.03 -13.04
C ALA A 9 -22.62 5.24 -12.94
N VAL A 10 -22.64 3.92 -13.16
CA VAL A 10 -21.41 3.10 -13.16
C VAL A 10 -20.42 3.56 -14.25
N LEU A 11 -20.92 3.85 -15.46
CA LEU A 11 -20.08 4.34 -16.57
C LEU A 11 -19.40 5.67 -16.28
N LEU A 12 -20.00 6.54 -15.46
CA LEU A 12 -19.40 7.81 -15.06
C LEU A 12 -18.53 7.69 -13.80
N ILE A 13 -18.90 6.82 -12.85
CA ILE A 13 -18.17 6.62 -11.59
C ILE A 13 -16.82 5.93 -11.83
N VAL A 14 -16.76 4.90 -12.67
CA VAL A 14 -15.51 4.16 -12.94
C VAL A 14 -14.39 5.05 -13.50
N PRO A 15 -14.58 5.86 -14.56
CA PRO A 15 -13.52 6.73 -15.07
C PRO A 15 -13.16 7.85 -14.09
N LEU A 16 -14.14 8.39 -13.35
CA LEU A 16 -13.89 9.39 -12.32
C LEU A 16 -13.03 8.81 -11.18
N PHE A 17 -13.34 7.59 -10.73
CA PHE A 17 -12.56 6.87 -9.73
C PHE A 17 -11.12 6.62 -10.21
N ARG A 18 -10.96 6.17 -11.47
CA ARG A 18 -9.62 6.03 -12.09
C ARG A 18 -8.84 7.35 -12.09
N LEU A 19 -9.47 8.46 -12.47
CA LEU A 19 -8.81 9.77 -12.49
C LEU A 19 -8.37 10.22 -11.09
N ILE A 20 -9.23 10.04 -10.08
CA ILE A 20 -8.90 10.36 -8.68
C ILE A 20 -7.74 9.50 -8.18
N THR A 21 -7.76 8.19 -8.45
CA THR A 21 -6.66 7.28 -8.04
C THR A 21 -5.33 7.65 -8.69
N LEU A 22 -5.32 8.09 -9.96
CA LEU A 22 -4.10 8.54 -10.65
C LEU A 22 -3.51 9.82 -10.04
N ILE A 23 -4.36 10.76 -9.66
CA ILE A 23 -3.92 12.02 -9.04
C ILE A 23 -3.36 11.75 -7.64
N GLY A 24 -4.06 10.95 -6.82
CA GLY A 24 -3.60 10.56 -5.49
C GLY A 24 -2.27 9.81 -5.51
N LYS A 25 -2.12 8.90 -6.49
CA LYS A 25 -0.89 8.11 -6.70
C LYS A 25 0.36 8.97 -6.81
N ARG A 26 0.31 10.11 -7.52
CA ARG A 26 1.49 10.98 -7.71
C ARG A 26 2.04 11.62 -6.44
N ARG A 27 1.23 11.74 -5.38
CA ARG A 27 1.60 12.47 -4.16
C ARG A 27 2.26 11.58 -3.11
N ASN A 28 1.96 10.28 -3.11
CA ASN A 28 2.41 9.36 -2.06
C ASN A 28 3.77 8.73 -2.42
N ARG A 29 4.86 9.41 -2.05
CA ARG A 29 6.24 8.99 -2.36
C ARG A 29 6.85 8.11 -1.27
N ARG A 30 6.19 7.00 -0.95
CA ARG A 30 6.78 6.04 0.00
C ARG A 30 7.96 5.29 -0.59
N THR A 31 8.95 5.01 0.24
CA THR A 31 10.09 4.15 -0.12
C THR A 31 9.82 2.69 0.23
N ALA A 32 10.62 1.76 -0.33
CA ALA A 32 10.54 0.35 0.02
C ALA A 32 10.81 0.09 1.52
N ALA A 33 11.66 0.92 2.14
CA ALA A 33 11.98 0.82 3.56
C ALA A 33 10.77 1.23 4.42
N GLU A 34 10.12 2.35 4.09
CA GLU A 34 8.93 2.82 4.80
C GLU A 34 7.76 1.84 4.66
N VAL A 35 7.58 1.22 3.48
CA VAL A 35 6.55 0.19 3.27
C VAL A 35 6.86 -1.04 4.12
N ALA A 36 8.11 -1.51 4.14
CA ALA A 36 8.51 -2.65 4.96
C ALA A 36 8.32 -2.36 6.46
N GLU A 37 8.70 -1.17 6.92
CA GLU A 37 8.50 -0.73 8.30
C GLU A 37 7.02 -0.66 8.69
N SER A 38 6.16 -0.18 7.78
CA SER A 38 4.72 -0.13 8.02
C SER A 38 4.14 -1.53 8.21
N ILE A 39 4.57 -2.49 7.38
CA ILE A 39 4.14 -3.90 7.49
C ILE A 39 4.69 -4.53 8.77
N GLU A 40 5.92 -4.22 9.16
CA GLU A 40 6.56 -4.73 10.38
C GLU A 40 5.82 -4.24 11.63
N LYS A 41 5.53 -2.94 11.72
CA LYS A 41 4.73 -2.35 12.82
C LYS A 41 3.34 -2.96 12.91
N HIS A 42 2.72 -3.24 11.77
CA HIS A 42 1.41 -3.86 11.72
C HIS A 42 1.42 -5.29 12.30
N ILE A 43 2.42 -6.10 11.95
CA ILE A 43 2.59 -7.46 12.49
C ILE A 43 2.85 -7.41 14.00
N GLU A 44 3.66 -6.45 14.45
CA GLU A 44 4.02 -6.28 15.86
C GLU A 44 2.92 -5.64 16.71
N GLY A 45 1.92 -5.03 16.06
CA GLY A 45 0.86 -4.27 16.74
C GLY A 45 1.36 -2.98 17.40
N THR A 46 2.44 -2.40 16.88
CA THR A 46 3.09 -1.18 17.40
C THR A 46 2.76 0.08 16.60
N GLU A 47 1.90 -0.05 15.59
CA GLU A 47 1.40 1.05 14.76
C GLU A 47 0.30 1.88 15.45
N ASP A 48 0.05 3.09 14.95
CA ASP A 48 -1.12 3.85 15.37
C ASP A 48 -2.40 3.21 14.83
N PRO A 49 -3.56 3.36 15.50
CA PRO A 49 -4.81 2.67 15.13
C PRO A 49 -5.30 2.89 13.69
N TYR A 50 -4.83 3.95 13.03
CA TYR A 50 -5.21 4.32 11.67
C TYR A 50 -4.10 4.14 10.65
N ASP A 51 -2.88 3.77 11.07
CA ASP A 51 -1.73 3.67 10.17
C ASP A 51 -1.93 2.62 9.08
N TRP A 52 -2.49 1.47 9.44
CA TRP A 52 -2.78 0.41 8.49
C TRP A 52 -3.92 0.77 7.53
N ASP A 53 -4.95 1.45 8.01
CA ASP A 53 -6.03 1.96 7.15
C ASP A 53 -5.47 3.01 6.17
N ASP A 54 -4.64 3.93 6.65
CA ASP A 54 -3.97 4.92 5.80
C ASP A 54 -3.03 4.28 4.78
N PHE A 55 -2.30 3.22 5.18
CA PHE A 55 -1.44 2.47 4.27
C PHE A 55 -2.24 1.75 3.20
N THR A 56 -3.33 1.07 3.57
CA THR A 56 -4.13 0.26 2.64
C THR A 56 -5.03 1.09 1.73
N THR A 57 -5.48 2.27 2.17
CA THR A 57 -6.39 3.13 1.38
C THR A 57 -5.67 4.06 0.40
N ARG A 58 -4.41 4.44 0.67
CA ARG A 58 -3.70 5.44 -0.14
C ARG A 58 -2.79 4.79 -1.19
N PRO A 59 -3.06 5.00 -2.50
CA PRO A 59 -2.18 4.50 -3.56
C PRO A 59 -0.75 5.02 -3.40
N ILE A 60 0.25 4.20 -3.72
CA ILE A 60 1.67 4.57 -3.67
C ILE A 60 2.16 4.95 -5.06
N SER A 61 3.00 5.98 -5.16
CA SER A 61 3.49 6.50 -6.46
C SER A 61 4.31 5.49 -7.27
N ASP A 62 5.16 4.71 -6.62
CA ASP A 62 5.92 3.63 -7.25
C ASP A 62 4.98 2.45 -7.53
N ASP A 63 4.90 2.05 -8.80
CA ASP A 63 3.98 1.00 -9.27
C ASP A 63 4.22 -0.35 -8.60
N TYR A 64 5.48 -0.69 -8.30
CA TYR A 64 5.83 -1.93 -7.62
C TYR A 64 5.37 -1.88 -6.16
N LEU A 65 5.65 -0.78 -5.45
CA LEU A 65 5.21 -0.62 -4.07
C LEU A 65 3.68 -0.56 -3.92
N ASP A 66 2.98 0.02 -4.90
CA ASP A 66 1.52 0.03 -4.93
C ASP A 66 0.93 -1.36 -5.17
N ALA A 67 1.58 -2.18 -6.00
CA ALA A 67 1.21 -3.59 -6.17
C ALA A 67 1.44 -4.39 -4.88
N VAL A 68 2.53 -4.12 -4.15
CA VAL A 68 2.77 -4.71 -2.83
C VAL A 68 1.70 -4.29 -1.84
N ARG A 69 1.31 -3.01 -1.80
CA ARG A 69 0.20 -2.52 -0.96
C ARG A 69 -1.09 -3.27 -1.27
N LEU A 70 -1.43 -3.45 -2.55
CA LEU A 70 -2.62 -4.22 -2.95
C LEU A 70 -2.55 -5.67 -2.46
N ARG A 71 -1.40 -6.34 -2.58
CA ARG A 71 -1.20 -7.68 -2.01
C ARG A 71 -1.45 -7.67 -0.50
N CYS A 72 -0.96 -6.66 0.24
CA CYS A 72 -1.22 -6.53 1.66
C CYS A 72 -2.72 -6.33 1.99
N CYS A 73 -3.47 -5.58 1.18
CA CYS A 73 -4.92 -5.44 1.34
C CYS A 73 -5.64 -6.79 1.23
N ASP A 74 -5.22 -7.66 0.32
CA ASP A 74 -5.84 -8.97 0.08
C ASP A 74 -5.59 -9.96 1.24
N LEU A 75 -4.54 -9.74 2.05
CA LEU A 75 -4.18 -10.61 3.17
C LEU A 75 -5.04 -10.42 4.44
N GLY A 76 -5.96 -9.46 4.41
CA GLY A 76 -6.89 -9.15 5.50
C GLY A 76 -6.42 -7.97 6.34
N GLY A 77 -7.27 -6.96 6.49
CA GLY A 77 -6.94 -5.64 7.01
C GLY A 77 -6.97 -5.49 8.54
N GLY A 78 -6.50 -6.48 9.29
CA GLY A 78 -6.34 -6.29 10.73
C GLY A 78 -6.27 -7.59 11.54
N PRO A 79 -5.76 -7.50 12.78
CA PRO A 79 -5.73 -8.62 13.70
C PRO A 79 -7.15 -9.13 14.03
N PRO A 80 -7.29 -10.42 14.38
CA PRO A 80 -6.20 -11.40 14.54
C PRO A 80 -5.70 -11.97 13.21
N PHE A 81 -4.38 -11.90 12.98
CA PHE A 81 -3.77 -12.56 11.83
C PHE A 81 -3.68 -14.07 12.05
N SER A 82 -3.96 -14.82 10.99
CA SER A 82 -3.52 -16.21 10.94
C SER A 82 -1.99 -16.26 10.86
N GLN A 83 -1.37 -17.32 11.39
CA GLN A 83 0.08 -17.51 11.26
C GLN A 83 0.52 -17.54 9.79
N SER A 84 -0.34 -18.02 8.89
CA SER A 84 -0.12 -17.98 7.44
C SER A 84 -0.04 -16.55 6.91
N SER A 85 -0.94 -15.66 7.34
CA SER A 85 -0.94 -14.25 6.94
C SER A 85 0.33 -13.54 7.42
N ILE A 86 0.76 -13.79 8.66
CA ILE A 86 2.01 -13.25 9.21
C ILE A 86 3.22 -13.70 8.39
N ASN A 87 3.27 -14.98 8.00
CA ASN A 87 4.38 -15.51 7.22
C ASN A 87 4.45 -14.87 5.83
N GLN A 88 3.30 -14.66 5.17
CA GLN A 88 3.23 -13.99 3.87
C GLN A 88 3.63 -12.51 3.96
N LEU A 89 3.21 -11.80 5.01
CA LEU A 89 3.64 -10.42 5.23
C LEU A 89 5.18 -10.33 5.49
N ARG A 90 5.76 -11.31 6.19
CA ARG A 90 7.22 -11.40 6.39
C ARG A 90 7.98 -11.69 5.09
N GLU A 91 7.41 -12.52 4.22
CA GLU A 91 7.97 -12.75 2.88
C GLU A 91 8.00 -11.46 2.06
N ILE A 92 6.91 -10.69 2.08
CA ILE A 92 6.83 -9.37 1.44
C ILE A 92 7.89 -8.41 2.00
N ILE A 93 8.11 -8.38 3.32
CA ILE A 93 9.18 -7.58 3.93
C ILE A 93 10.56 -7.98 3.37
N SER A 94 10.81 -9.29 3.22
CA SER A 94 12.06 -9.77 2.63
C SER A 94 12.22 -9.35 1.17
N GLU A 95 11.17 -9.48 0.36
CA GLU A 95 11.14 -9.02 -1.03
C GLU A 95 11.44 -7.52 -1.14
N LEU A 96 10.85 -6.70 -0.26
CA LEU A 96 11.08 -5.24 -0.23
C LEU A 96 12.52 -4.87 0.13
N ARG A 97 13.12 -5.59 1.08
CA ARG A 97 14.53 -5.41 1.47
C ARG A 97 15.48 -5.78 0.32
N GLN A 98 15.23 -6.89 -0.38
CA GLN A 98 16.01 -7.28 -1.56
C GLN A 98 15.83 -6.30 -2.73
N PHE A 99 14.59 -5.86 -2.99
CA PHE A 99 14.29 -4.86 -4.02
C PHE A 99 15.08 -3.57 -3.79
N ARG A 100 15.16 -3.10 -2.54
CA ARG A 100 15.96 -1.94 -2.16
C ARG A 100 17.44 -2.14 -2.46
N GLU A 101 18.01 -3.29 -2.11
CA GLU A 101 19.40 -3.64 -2.39
C GLU A 101 19.67 -3.66 -3.89
N SER A 102 18.76 -4.24 -4.68
CA SER A 102 18.86 -4.30 -6.14
C SER A 102 18.86 -2.92 -6.82
N LYS A 103 18.19 -1.92 -6.22
CA LYS A 103 18.17 -0.53 -6.69
C LYS A 103 19.37 0.31 -6.20
N GLY A 104 20.28 -0.26 -5.41
CA GLY A 104 21.47 0.45 -4.91
C GLY A 104 21.18 1.58 -3.93
N ILE A 105 20.02 1.58 -3.25
CA ILE A 105 19.60 2.65 -2.34
C ILE A 105 20.19 2.40 -0.94
N THR A 106 21.41 2.89 -0.72
CA THR A 106 22.08 2.83 0.60
C THR A 106 21.37 3.68 1.68
N PRO A 107 21.47 3.34 2.98
CA PRO A 107 20.64 3.90 4.07
C PRO A 107 20.82 5.38 4.45
N LYS A 108 21.37 6.25 3.60
CA LYS A 108 21.77 7.61 4.01
C LYS A 108 21.01 8.77 3.35
N SER A 109 20.04 8.51 2.47
CA SER A 109 19.34 9.58 1.73
C SER A 109 18.11 10.15 2.44
N ASP A 110 17.56 9.48 3.44
CA ASP A 110 16.25 9.84 4.01
C ASP A 110 16.35 10.78 5.22
N ALA A 111 17.57 11.18 5.62
CA ALA A 111 17.82 12.08 6.74
C ALA A 111 17.81 13.58 6.38
N GLN A 112 17.44 13.97 5.16
CA GLN A 112 17.39 15.39 4.75
C GLN A 112 16.17 15.70 3.89
N SER A 113 14.99 15.70 4.49
CA SER A 113 13.91 16.63 4.13
C SER A 113 12.84 16.63 5.22
N GLN A 114 13.21 17.16 6.38
CA GLN A 114 12.35 17.98 7.26
C GLN A 114 13.22 18.67 8.32
#